data_AF-A0AB39JCY0-F1
#
_entry.id   AF-A0AB39JCY0-F1
#
_cell.length_a   1.000
_cell.length_b   1.000
_cell.length_c   1.000
_cell.angle_alpha   90.00
_cell.angle_beta   90.00
_cell.angle_gamma   90.00
#
_symmetry.space_group_name_H-M   'P 1'
#
loop_
_entity.id
_entity.type
_entity.pdbx_description
1 polymer ?
#
loop_
_entity_poly.entity_id
_entity_poly.type
_entity_poly.pdbx_seq_one_letter_code
_entity_poly.pdbx_strand_id
1 'polypeptide(L)'
;MGALRKAQFEYDNRLPGEHPDDASERIWIDNAADDLLEGRDVKFRRRLRSSQGVTFEQFAVAVDEFVMGQLGGSGMSPSVIGRLVLAARRKDASEARSAAAEAIASADPDEALREVARSLLRPLAKDGLIAQAEDAEL
;
A
#
# COMPACT_ATOMS: atom_id res chain seq x y z
N MET A 1 33.52 1.25 -24.57
CA MET A 1 33.38 0.87 -23.15
C MET A 1 32.32 -0.22 -23.07
N GLY A 2 32.67 -1.44 -22.67
CA GLY A 2 31.71 -2.54 -22.57
C GLY A 2 30.68 -2.30 -21.47
N ALA A 3 29.45 -2.82 -21.62
CA ALA A 3 28.33 -2.58 -20.72
C ALA A 3 28.68 -2.89 -19.24
N LEU A 4 29.43 -3.97 -19.01
CA LEU A 4 29.96 -4.35 -17.69
C LEU A 4 30.83 -3.27 -17.05
N ARG A 5 31.73 -2.65 -17.83
CA ARG A 5 32.65 -1.62 -17.34
C ARG A 5 31.94 -0.29 -17.06
N LYS A 6 30.85 -0.03 -17.80
CA LYS A 6 29.98 1.13 -17.58
C LYS A 6 29.15 0.96 -16.29
N ALA A 7 28.54 -0.21 -16.10
CA ALA A 7 27.81 -0.54 -14.88
C ALA A 7 28.72 -0.50 -13.64
N GLN A 8 29.94 -1.03 -13.75
CA GLN A 8 30.94 -0.98 -12.68
C GLN A 8 31.31 0.47 -12.32
N PHE A 9 31.57 1.31 -13.32
CA PHE A 9 31.91 2.71 -13.13
C PHE A 9 30.75 3.52 -12.51
N GLU A 10 29.51 3.23 -12.91
CA GLU A 10 28.32 3.87 -12.32
C GLU A 10 28.06 3.42 -10.88
N TYR A 11 28.45 2.19 -10.51
CA TYR A 11 28.35 1.69 -9.15
C TYR A 11 29.47 2.27 -8.25
N ASP A 12 30.71 2.25 -8.73
CA ASP A 12 31.89 2.68 -7.97
C ASP A 12 31.90 4.20 -7.69
N ASN A 13 31.23 5.01 -8.52
CA ASN A 13 31.11 6.46 -8.34
C ASN A 13 29.84 6.91 -7.59
N ARG A 14 29.04 5.97 -7.04
CA ARG A 14 27.86 6.35 -6.25
C ARG A 14 28.26 6.90 -4.89
N LEU A 15 27.75 8.08 -4.58
CA LEU A 15 27.78 8.64 -3.23
C LEU A 15 26.85 7.83 -2.30
N PRO A 16 27.15 7.72 -1.00
CA PRO A 16 26.20 7.17 -0.04
C PRO A 16 24.97 8.08 0.07
N GLY A 17 23.80 7.64 -0.41
CA GLY A 17 22.56 8.42 -0.44
C GLY A 17 21.54 7.91 -1.49
N GLU A 18 20.31 8.46 -1.43
CA GLU A 18 19.11 8.05 -2.19
C GLU A 18 19.39 7.52 -3.60
N HIS A 19 19.05 6.25 -3.83
CA HIS A 19 19.18 5.63 -5.13
C HIS A 19 18.00 6.05 -6.03
N PRO A 20 18.19 6.25 -7.34
CA PRO A 20 17.09 6.49 -8.28
C PRO A 20 16.02 5.39 -8.24
N ASP A 21 16.47 4.16 -7.95
CA ASP A 21 15.63 2.99 -7.72
C ASP A 21 14.74 3.20 -6.49
N ASP A 22 15.23 3.83 -5.41
CA ASP A 22 14.45 4.14 -4.21
C ASP A 22 13.33 5.15 -4.51
N ALA A 23 13.60 6.17 -5.34
CA ALA A 23 12.58 7.14 -5.73
C ALA A 23 11.50 6.51 -6.63
N SER A 24 11.90 5.65 -7.56
CA SER A 24 10.98 4.94 -8.46
C SER A 24 10.13 3.93 -7.70
N GLU A 25 10.73 3.20 -6.74
CA GLU A 25 10.02 2.27 -5.87
C GLU A 25 9.00 3.00 -5.00
N ARG A 26 9.36 4.16 -4.41
CA ARG A 26 8.43 4.98 -3.62
C ARG A 26 7.23 5.43 -4.44
N ILE A 27 7.46 5.99 -5.63
CA ILE A 27 6.38 6.45 -6.52
C ILE A 27 5.47 5.28 -6.93
N TRP A 28 6.06 4.13 -7.25
CA TRP A 28 5.28 2.94 -7.59
C TRP A 28 4.41 2.48 -6.42
N ILE A 29 4.98 2.44 -5.21
CA ILE A 29 4.28 2.07 -3.98
C ILE A 29 3.14 3.04 -3.68
N ASP A 30 3.38 4.35 -3.78
CA ASP A 30 2.37 5.37 -3.47
C ASP A 30 1.18 5.29 -4.44
N ASN A 31 1.44 5.20 -5.74
CA ASN A 31 0.38 5.04 -6.74
C ASN A 31 -0.41 3.74 -6.52
N ALA A 32 0.28 2.63 -6.25
CA ALA A 32 -0.37 1.34 -5.98
C ALA A 32 -1.15 1.36 -4.64
N ALA A 33 -0.71 2.13 -3.65
CA ALA A 33 -1.45 2.31 -2.41
C ALA A 33 -2.76 3.07 -2.66
N ASP A 34 -2.72 4.16 -3.44
CA ASP A 34 -3.93 4.90 -3.81
C ASP A 34 -4.93 4.02 -4.59
N ASP A 35 -4.44 3.14 -5.48
CA ASP A 35 -5.28 2.14 -6.16
C ASP A 35 -6.02 1.22 -5.17
N LEU A 36 -5.33 0.73 -4.12
CA LEU A 36 -5.94 -0.10 -3.08
C LEU A 36 -6.97 0.67 -2.24
N LEU A 37 -6.69 1.93 -1.89
CA LEU A 37 -7.63 2.78 -1.15
C LEU A 37 -8.91 3.06 -1.95
N GLU A 38 -8.81 3.11 -3.28
CA GLU A 38 -9.97 3.24 -4.17
C GLU A 38 -10.74 1.92 -4.40
N GLY A 39 -10.27 0.81 -3.83
CA GLY A 39 -10.90 -0.50 -3.97
C GLY A 39 -10.46 -1.29 -5.21
N ARG A 40 -9.36 -0.91 -5.85
CA ARG A 40 -8.81 -1.60 -7.03
C ARG A 40 -7.74 -2.61 -6.61
N ASP A 41 -7.67 -3.74 -7.32
CA ASP A 41 -6.57 -4.69 -7.14
C ASP A 41 -5.29 -4.16 -7.79
N VAL A 42 -4.14 -4.36 -7.13
CA VAL A 42 -2.82 -4.11 -7.73
C VAL A 42 -2.30 -5.44 -8.28
N LYS A 43 -2.18 -5.55 -9.61
CA LYS A 43 -1.73 -6.78 -10.28
C LYS A 43 -0.67 -6.46 -11.33
N PHE A 44 0.40 -7.25 -11.35
CA PHE A 44 1.45 -7.17 -12.36
C PHE A 44 1.99 -8.56 -12.67
N ARG A 45 2.66 -8.71 -13.81
CA ARG A 45 3.24 -10.00 -14.21
C ARG A 45 4.56 -9.79 -14.93
N ARG A 46 5.63 -10.29 -14.33
CA ARG A 46 6.93 -10.36 -14.99
C ARG A 46 6.94 -11.40 -16.11
N ARG A 47 7.78 -11.21 -17.11
CA ARG A 47 7.95 -12.11 -18.25
C ARG A 47 8.33 -13.52 -17.77
N LEU A 48 7.62 -14.53 -18.26
CA LEU A 48 7.79 -15.95 -17.89
C LEU A 48 7.57 -16.26 -16.39
N ARG A 49 6.93 -15.35 -15.63
CA ARG A 49 6.57 -15.57 -14.21
C ARG A 49 5.05 -15.59 -14.03
N SER A 50 4.61 -16.09 -12.87
CA SER A 50 3.21 -15.99 -12.45
C SER A 50 2.83 -14.53 -12.16
N SER A 51 1.53 -14.23 -12.26
CA SER A 51 1.01 -12.93 -11.81
C SER A 51 1.28 -12.76 -10.31
N GLN A 52 1.69 -11.56 -9.93
CA GLN A 52 1.91 -11.14 -8.56
C GLN A 52 1.08 -9.88 -8.28
N GLY A 53 0.91 -9.53 -7.01
CA GLY A 53 0.13 -8.36 -6.63
C GLY A 53 -0.52 -8.48 -5.26
N VAL A 54 -1.29 -7.45 -4.92
CA VAL A 54 -2.12 -7.36 -3.72
C VAL A 54 -3.56 -7.17 -4.17
N THR A 55 -4.46 -8.05 -3.75
CA THR A 55 -5.89 -7.86 -3.99
C THR A 55 -6.50 -6.92 -2.95
N PHE A 56 -7.61 -6.29 -3.29
CA PHE A 56 -8.37 -5.48 -2.34
C PHE A 56 -8.77 -6.29 -1.10
N GLU A 57 -9.13 -7.57 -1.26
CA GLU A 57 -9.46 -8.45 -0.15
C GLU A 57 -8.27 -8.66 0.81
N GLN A 58 -7.06 -8.85 0.27
CA GLN A 58 -5.85 -8.97 1.10
C GLN A 58 -5.56 -7.67 1.86
N PHE A 59 -5.80 -6.52 1.20
CA PHE A 59 -5.69 -5.23 1.86
C PHE A 59 -6.74 -5.05 2.96
N ALA A 60 -8.01 -5.42 2.70
CA ALA A 60 -9.08 -5.36 3.69
C ALA A 60 -8.77 -6.22 4.93
N VAL A 61 -8.22 -7.41 4.75
CA VAL A 61 -7.75 -8.26 5.87
C VAL A 61 -6.65 -7.55 6.69
N ALA A 62 -5.69 -6.92 6.03
CA ALA A 62 -4.64 -6.17 6.74
C ALA A 62 -5.21 -4.94 7.49
N VAL A 63 -6.22 -4.28 6.93
CA VAL A 63 -6.94 -3.19 7.61
C VAL A 63 -7.71 -3.72 8.83
N ASP A 64 -8.36 -4.88 8.72
CA ASP A 64 -9.03 -5.53 9.85
C ASP A 64 -8.03 -5.83 10.96
N GLU A 65 -6.87 -6.43 10.65
CA GLU A 65 -5.81 -6.70 11.63
C GLU A 65 -5.30 -5.41 12.29
N PHE A 66 -5.09 -4.36 11.50
CA PHE A 66 -4.68 -3.05 12.00
C PHE A 66 -5.70 -2.45 12.98
N VAL A 67 -6.98 -2.43 12.62
CA VAL A 67 -8.08 -1.92 13.46
C VAL A 67 -8.25 -2.80 14.71
N MET A 68 -8.17 -4.11 14.58
CA MET A 68 -8.25 -5.04 15.70
C MET A 68 -7.09 -4.84 16.68
N GLY A 69 -5.91 -4.46 16.20
CA GLY A 69 -4.78 -4.06 17.06
C GLY A 69 -5.04 -2.80 17.88
N GLN A 70 -5.95 -1.92 17.43
CA GLN A 70 -6.37 -0.74 18.17
C GLN A 70 -7.50 -1.04 19.18
N LEU A 71 -8.25 -2.12 18.98
CA LEU A 71 -9.32 -2.54 19.89
C LEU A 71 -8.74 -2.90 21.26
N GLY A 72 -9.13 -2.14 22.28
CA GLY A 72 -8.61 -2.27 23.65
C GLY A 72 -7.67 -1.14 24.07
N GLY A 73 -7.29 -0.26 23.13
CA GLY A 73 -6.67 1.02 23.46
C GLY A 73 -7.63 1.96 24.20
N SER A 74 -7.10 2.83 25.06
CA SER A 74 -7.87 3.75 25.92
C SER A 74 -8.68 4.82 25.17
N GLY A 75 -8.56 4.92 23.84
CA GLY A 75 -9.20 5.94 23.00
C GLY A 75 -10.41 5.46 22.20
N MET A 76 -10.71 4.16 22.17
CA MET A 76 -11.76 3.61 21.30
C MET A 76 -13.03 3.24 22.08
N SER A 77 -14.18 3.71 21.62
CA SER A 77 -15.46 3.29 22.20
C SER A 77 -15.70 1.79 21.99
N PRO A 78 -16.18 1.05 23.00
CA PRO A 78 -16.48 -0.38 22.88
C PRO A 78 -17.60 -0.68 21.87
N SER A 79 -18.37 0.33 21.45
CA SER A 79 -19.47 0.18 20.50
C SER A 79 -19.13 0.63 19.08
N VAL A 80 -17.87 0.99 18.79
CA VAL A 80 -17.50 1.59 17.48
C VAL A 80 -17.86 0.71 16.29
N ILE A 81 -17.58 -0.60 16.37
CA ILE A 81 -17.92 -1.56 15.31
C ILE A 81 -19.44 -1.68 15.16
N GLY A 82 -20.16 -1.77 16.28
CA GLY A 82 -21.63 -1.83 16.27
C GLY A 82 -22.25 -0.59 15.62
N ARG A 83 -21.73 0.61 15.94
CA ARG A 83 -22.15 1.87 15.31
C ARG A 83 -21.85 1.89 13.81
N LEU A 84 -20.66 1.45 13.40
CA LEU A 84 -20.30 1.34 11.99
C LEU A 84 -21.29 0.47 11.21
N VAL A 85 -21.60 -0.73 11.73
CA VAL A 85 -22.57 -1.65 11.12
C VAL A 85 -23.97 -1.01 11.04
N LEU A 86 -24.47 -0.42 12.12
CA LEU A 86 -25.78 0.22 12.15
C LEU A 86 -25.86 1.44 11.22
N ALA A 87 -24.80 2.24 11.13
CA ALA A 87 -24.70 3.36 10.23
C ALA A 87 -24.78 2.92 8.76
N ALA A 88 -24.01 1.89 8.39
CA ALA A 88 -24.06 1.30 7.05
C ALA A 88 -25.47 0.76 6.71
N ARG A 89 -26.14 0.07 7.66
CA ARG A 89 -27.51 -0.43 7.47
C ARG A 89 -28.55 0.69 7.29
N ARG A 90 -28.35 1.83 7.96
CA ARG A 90 -29.19 3.03 7.80
C ARG A 90 -28.84 3.87 6.56
N LYS A 91 -27.79 3.50 5.82
CA LYS A 91 -27.20 4.29 4.72
C LYS A 91 -26.74 5.68 5.18
N ASP A 92 -26.33 5.78 6.44
CA ASP A 92 -25.77 7.00 7.01
C ASP A 92 -24.26 7.02 6.80
N ALA A 93 -23.84 7.57 5.66
CA ALA A 93 -22.43 7.65 5.29
C ALA A 93 -21.62 8.58 6.21
N SER A 94 -22.27 9.55 6.87
CA SER A 94 -21.60 10.47 7.79
C SER A 94 -21.22 9.75 9.07
N GLU A 95 -22.19 9.07 9.70
CA GLU A 95 -21.94 8.29 10.91
C GLU A 95 -20.99 7.12 10.64
N ALA A 96 -21.12 6.45 9.48
CA ALA A 96 -20.21 5.36 9.11
C ALA A 96 -18.76 5.85 9.00
N ARG A 97 -18.53 7.01 8.37
CA ARG A 97 -17.20 7.62 8.27
C ARG A 97 -16.66 8.01 9.65
N SER A 98 -17.49 8.59 10.51
CA SER A 98 -17.09 8.95 11.88
C SER A 98 -16.69 7.72 12.70
N ALA A 99 -17.47 6.64 12.62
CA ALA A 99 -17.18 5.40 13.32
C ALA A 99 -15.92 4.72 12.78
N ALA A 100 -15.69 4.75 11.46
CA ALA A 100 -14.46 4.22 10.85
C ALA A 100 -13.22 5.01 11.29
N ALA A 101 -13.28 6.34 11.30
CA ALA A 101 -12.18 7.19 11.77
C ALA A 101 -11.84 6.92 13.25
N GLU A 102 -12.87 6.76 14.09
CA GLU A 102 -12.69 6.40 15.50
C GLU A 102 -12.07 5.00 15.66
N ALA A 103 -12.44 4.03 14.81
CA ALA A 103 -11.88 2.69 14.82
C ALA A 103 -10.39 2.66 14.38
N ILE A 104 -9.98 3.56 13.50
CA ILE A 104 -8.58 3.70 13.07
C ILE A 104 -7.73 4.36 14.18
N ALA A 105 -8.35 5.17 15.05
CA ALA A 105 -7.71 5.83 16.20
C ALA A 105 -6.44 6.64 15.83
N SER A 106 -6.39 7.17 14.61
CA SER A 106 -5.30 8.01 14.08
C SER A 106 -5.75 9.46 13.92
N ALA A 107 -4.80 10.40 14.01
CA ALA A 107 -5.03 11.81 13.67
C ALA A 107 -5.29 12.01 12.17
N ASP A 108 -4.70 11.15 11.34
CA ASP A 108 -4.96 11.07 9.90
C ASP A 108 -5.30 9.61 9.55
N PRO A 109 -6.60 9.28 9.44
CA PRO A 109 -7.03 7.92 9.12
C PRO A 109 -6.62 7.48 7.71
N ASP A 110 -6.65 8.38 6.74
CA ASP A 110 -6.33 8.06 5.35
C ASP A 110 -4.84 7.72 5.23
N GLU A 111 -3.97 8.49 5.89
CA GLU A 111 -2.54 8.21 5.91
C GLU A 111 -2.20 6.91 6.65
N ALA A 112 -2.92 6.59 7.73
CA ALA A 112 -2.76 5.30 8.41
C ALA A 112 -3.08 4.13 7.48
N LEU A 113 -4.17 4.23 6.70
CA LEU A 113 -4.53 3.23 5.69
C LEU A 113 -3.50 3.16 4.56
N ARG A 114 -2.96 4.31 4.10
CA ARG A 114 -1.86 4.33 3.14
C ARG A 114 -0.65 3.58 3.68
N GLU A 115 -0.23 3.80 4.92
CA GLU A 115 0.91 3.07 5.49
C GLU A 115 0.67 1.55 5.57
N VAL A 116 -0.56 1.11 5.87
CA VAL A 116 -0.92 -0.33 5.79
C VAL A 116 -0.75 -0.83 4.35
N ALA A 117 -1.27 -0.12 3.35
CA ALA A 117 -1.10 -0.48 1.94
C ALA A 117 0.37 -0.50 1.52
N ARG A 118 1.16 0.52 1.89
CA ARG A 118 2.60 0.59 1.64
C ARG A 118 3.33 -0.61 2.24
N SER A 119 2.94 -1.06 3.43
CA SER A 119 3.58 -2.21 4.08
C SER A 119 3.41 -3.51 3.28
N LEU A 120 2.24 -3.70 2.65
CA LEU A 120 1.96 -4.84 1.77
C LEU A 120 2.69 -4.74 0.43
N LEU A 121 2.85 -3.52 -0.09
CA LEU A 121 3.40 -3.26 -1.42
C LEU A 121 4.92 -3.17 -1.46
N ARG A 122 5.57 -2.71 -0.39
CA ARG A 122 7.05 -2.62 -0.25
C ARG A 122 7.79 -3.88 -0.73
N PRO A 123 7.42 -5.12 -0.32
CA PRO A 123 8.13 -6.31 -0.79
C PRO A 123 7.96 -6.61 -2.29
N LEU A 124 6.95 -6.01 -2.94
CA LEU A 124 6.61 -6.24 -4.34
C LEU A 124 7.14 -5.16 -5.30
N ALA A 125 7.54 -4.00 -4.77
CA ALA A 125 7.87 -2.82 -5.58
C ALA A 125 8.95 -3.08 -6.64
N LYS A 126 10.02 -3.78 -6.26
CA LYS A 126 11.10 -4.16 -7.19
C LYS A 126 10.60 -4.99 -8.37
N ASP A 127 9.79 -5.99 -8.09
CA ASP A 127 9.23 -6.86 -9.12
C ASP A 127 8.18 -6.13 -9.97
N GLY A 128 7.43 -5.21 -9.36
CA GLY A 128 6.48 -4.34 -10.05
C GLY A 128 7.14 -3.41 -11.05
N LEU A 129 8.24 -2.77 -10.67
CA LEU A 129 9.02 -1.91 -11.57
C LEU A 129 9.63 -2.69 -12.74
N ILE A 130 10.16 -3.90 -12.49
CA ILE A 130 10.68 -4.77 -13.55
C ILE A 130 9.56 -5.13 -14.53
N ALA A 131 8.38 -5.53 -14.03
CA ALA A 131 7.24 -5.85 -14.88
C ALA A 131 6.81 -4.64 -15.74
N GLN A 132 6.78 -3.44 -15.15
CA GLN A 132 6.43 -2.21 -15.88
C GLN A 132 7.45 -1.87 -16.97
N ALA A 133 8.74 -2.08 -16.72
CA ALA A 133 9.78 -1.91 -17.73
C ALA A 133 9.65 -2.95 -18.86
N GLU A 134 9.39 -4.21 -18.53
CA GLU A 134 9.17 -5.29 -19.50
C GLU A 134 7.93 -5.02 -20.38
N ASP A 135 6.85 -4.49 -19.81
CA ASP A 135 5.62 -4.15 -20.53
C ASP A 135 5.81 -2.92 -21.45
N ALA A 136 6.72 -1.99 -21.12
CA ALA A 136 7.01 -0.80 -21.92
C ALA A 136 7.91 -1.08 -23.14
N GLU A 137 8.58 -2.22 -23.18
CA GLU A 137 9.44 -2.66 -24.31
C GLU A 137 8.66 -3.43 -25.40
N LEU A 138 7.35 -3.65 -25.22
CA LEU A 138 6.46 -4.34 -26.15
C LEU A 138 5.72 -3.36 -27.09
#